data_AF-A0A2U2M440-F1
#
_entry.id   AF-A0A2U2M440-F1
#
_cell.length_a   1.000
_cell.length_b   1.000
_cell.length_c   1.000
_cell.angle_alpha   90.00
_cell.angle_beta   90.00
_cell.angle_gamma   90.00
#
_symmetry.space_group_name_H-M   'P 1'
#
loop_
_entity.id
_entity.type
_entity.pdbx_description
1 polymer ?
#
loop_
_entity_poly.entity_id
_entity_poly.type
_entity_poly.pdbx_seq_one_letter_code
_entity_poly.pdbx_strand_id
1 'polypeptide(L)'
;MSEISDLIVFEDIQKLLVNDLRDVALKLDIPDNLKNQAELVTAIGNKFNDDSKTVKEVLDSYRNKIFVNGSFTWYKVHSYDLNKLYDVLKNAPKDETNNIKIYKVARHEDGFYIRYTYKSSNTVIPTEDGKYKVYSKNSFALINVLPTNNLIEIRASKQIVEKLISTIANLIEDNNVRIEKVELFGLDMDKKVDTFVKKVGGKIIKSADTPIDAGEDEITNEMLEKISEILRTIDDRIYSDDGEADVNYTIDKLKHSFNGNMFSYLLLRGLGTLELKSVIKDLRDTPLYEWIRPHLSTKISSVEVPVINDKLKEKYIIRFEKQTDSVSFTKKCNENVVEKVRELLVLNS
;
A
#
# COMPACT_ATOMS: atom_id res chain seq x y z
N MET A 1 -18.72 23.68 -14.85
CA MET A 1 -18.48 22.31 -14.35
C MET A 1 -17.03 22.25 -13.90
N SER A 2 -16.69 21.47 -12.87
CA SER A 2 -15.29 21.34 -12.47
C SER A 2 -14.54 20.44 -13.44
N GLU A 3 -13.37 20.86 -13.86
CA GLU A 3 -12.44 20.03 -14.62
C GLU A 3 -11.66 19.10 -13.70
N ILE A 4 -10.95 18.11 -14.26
CA ILE A 4 -10.11 17.23 -13.45
C ILE A 4 -8.96 18.03 -12.81
N SER A 5 -8.38 18.96 -13.57
CA SER A 5 -7.35 19.92 -13.14
C SER A 5 -7.75 20.70 -11.88
N ASP A 6 -9.05 20.93 -11.68
CA ASP A 6 -9.57 21.62 -10.52
C ASP A 6 -9.42 20.85 -9.20
N LEU A 7 -9.26 19.52 -9.26
CA LEU A 7 -9.04 18.66 -8.09
C LEU A 7 -7.60 18.72 -7.59
N ILE A 8 -6.69 19.32 -8.36
CA ILE A 8 -5.28 19.46 -8.00
C ILE A 8 -5.13 20.59 -6.99
N VAL A 9 -4.46 20.29 -5.88
CA VAL A 9 -4.16 21.23 -4.80
C VAL A 9 -2.65 21.39 -4.63
N PHE A 10 -2.21 22.43 -3.94
CA PHE A 10 -0.79 22.71 -3.76
C PHE A 10 -0.01 21.52 -3.16
N GLU A 11 -0.60 20.82 -2.20
CA GLU A 11 0.00 19.65 -1.54
C GLU A 11 0.31 18.50 -2.52
N ASP A 12 -0.34 18.49 -3.69
CA ASP A 12 -0.07 17.51 -4.74
C ASP A 12 1.31 17.68 -5.39
N ILE A 13 1.82 18.91 -5.45
CA ILE A 13 3.13 19.22 -6.05
C ILE A 13 4.23 18.50 -5.27
N GLN A 14 4.12 18.44 -3.94
CA GLN A 14 5.08 17.75 -3.06
C GLN A 14 5.22 16.25 -3.37
N LYS A 15 4.18 15.66 -3.99
CA LYS A 15 4.15 14.25 -4.37
C LYS A 15 4.78 13.97 -5.74
N LEU A 16 5.24 14.96 -6.50
CA LEU A 16 5.96 14.72 -7.75
C LEU A 16 7.45 14.41 -7.51
N LEU A 17 8.06 13.61 -8.38
CA LEU A 17 9.51 13.36 -8.32
C LEU A 17 10.28 14.59 -8.80
N VAL A 18 11.56 14.71 -8.45
CA VAL A 18 12.40 15.86 -8.84
C VAL A 18 12.39 16.08 -10.36
N ASN A 19 12.45 15.01 -11.15
CA ASN A 19 12.43 15.12 -12.62
C ASN A 19 11.08 15.64 -13.14
N ASP A 20 9.96 15.18 -12.56
CA ASP A 20 8.63 15.67 -12.90
C ASP A 20 8.48 17.15 -12.51
N LEU A 21 9.00 17.53 -11.34
CA LEU A 21 8.99 18.92 -10.87
C LEU A 21 9.83 19.83 -11.77
N ARG A 22 10.96 19.36 -12.31
CA ARG A 22 11.75 20.12 -13.29
C ARG A 22 10.98 20.32 -14.58
N ASP A 23 10.34 19.29 -15.13
CA ASP A 23 9.53 19.44 -16.35
C ASP A 23 8.32 20.37 -16.11
N VAL A 24 7.66 20.29 -14.95
CA VAL A 24 6.64 21.28 -14.55
C VAL A 24 7.21 22.70 -14.47
N ALA A 25 8.37 22.88 -13.82
CA ALA A 25 9.00 24.18 -13.67
C ALA A 25 9.36 24.80 -15.04
N LEU A 26 9.92 24.00 -15.95
CA LEU A 26 10.22 24.40 -17.33
C LEU A 26 8.95 24.84 -18.08
N LYS A 27 7.85 24.08 -17.97
CA LYS A 27 6.55 24.43 -18.57
C LYS A 27 5.91 25.70 -18.00
N LEU A 28 6.37 26.16 -16.84
CA LEU A 28 5.88 27.37 -16.15
C LEU A 28 6.84 28.55 -16.26
N ASP A 29 7.86 28.45 -17.11
CA ASP A 29 8.93 29.44 -17.28
C ASP A 29 9.67 29.76 -15.97
N ILE A 30 9.80 28.77 -15.09
CA ILE A 30 10.58 28.89 -13.85
C ILE A 30 12.05 28.55 -14.16
N PRO A 31 13.04 29.32 -13.65
CA PRO A 31 14.45 29.09 -13.93
C PRO A 31 14.94 27.66 -13.61
N ASP A 32 15.73 27.08 -14.52
CA ASP A 32 16.30 25.71 -14.40
C ASP A 32 17.55 25.64 -13.49
N ASN A 33 17.82 26.69 -12.71
CA ASN A 33 18.92 26.69 -11.75
C ASN A 33 18.57 25.99 -10.42
N LEU A 34 17.29 25.65 -10.22
CA LEU A 34 16.77 24.97 -9.03
C LEU A 34 17.10 23.48 -9.07
N LYS A 35 17.84 22.99 -8.08
CA LYS A 35 18.41 21.64 -8.13
C LYS A 35 17.68 20.65 -7.23
N ASN A 36 17.17 21.10 -6.08
CA ASN A 36 16.56 20.22 -5.09
C ASN A 36 15.03 20.30 -5.10
N GLN A 37 14.40 19.28 -4.52
CA GLN A 37 12.94 19.14 -4.52
C GLN A 37 12.25 20.31 -3.80
N ALA A 38 12.82 20.79 -2.70
CA ALA A 38 12.21 21.84 -1.88
C ALA A 38 12.16 23.17 -2.65
N GLU A 39 13.27 23.56 -3.30
CA GLU A 39 13.35 24.74 -4.17
C GLU A 39 12.31 24.70 -5.28
N LEU A 40 12.21 23.57 -6.00
CA LEU A 40 11.26 23.39 -7.08
C LEU A 40 9.81 23.49 -6.59
N VAL A 41 9.48 22.82 -5.48
CA VAL A 41 8.14 22.87 -4.86
C VAL A 41 7.79 24.29 -4.46
N THR A 42 8.73 25.03 -3.84
CA THR A 42 8.51 26.41 -3.41
C THR A 42 8.28 27.33 -4.61
N ALA A 43 9.10 27.21 -5.66
CA ALA A 43 8.96 28.06 -6.85
C ALA A 43 7.64 27.80 -7.60
N ILE A 44 7.29 26.52 -7.80
CA ILE A 44 6.00 26.14 -8.40
C ILE A 44 4.85 26.59 -7.48
N GLY A 45 5.02 26.51 -6.16
CA GLY A 45 4.05 26.98 -5.17
C GLY A 45 3.78 28.47 -5.22
N ASN A 46 4.82 29.29 -5.34
CA ASN A 46 4.67 30.73 -5.53
C ASN A 46 3.88 31.02 -6.81
N LYS A 47 4.24 30.35 -7.92
CA LYS A 47 3.49 30.45 -9.17
C LYS A 47 2.04 29.97 -9.04
N PHE A 48 1.78 28.94 -8.25
CA PHE A 48 0.42 28.43 -7.99
C PHE A 48 -0.43 29.46 -7.24
N ASN A 49 0.16 30.23 -6.33
CA ASN A 49 -0.53 31.31 -5.62
C ASN A 49 -0.82 32.50 -6.54
N ASP A 50 0.09 32.80 -7.48
CA ASP A 50 -0.05 33.90 -8.42
C ASP A 50 -1.04 33.59 -9.57
N ASP A 51 -0.92 32.39 -10.15
CA ASP A 51 -1.72 31.92 -11.29
C ASP A 51 -2.05 30.43 -11.16
N SER A 52 -2.98 30.14 -10.23
CA SER A 52 -3.41 28.76 -9.96
C SER A 52 -3.99 28.05 -11.19
N LYS A 53 -4.57 28.78 -12.15
CA LYS A 53 -5.23 28.18 -13.31
C LYS A 53 -4.19 27.58 -14.26
N THR A 54 -3.22 28.38 -14.68
CA THR A 54 -2.14 27.92 -15.58
C THR A 54 -1.35 26.78 -14.95
N VAL A 55 -1.06 26.86 -13.64
CA VAL A 55 -0.34 25.77 -12.96
C VAL A 55 -1.14 24.48 -12.94
N LYS A 56 -2.46 24.55 -12.68
CA LYS A 56 -3.34 23.36 -12.73
C LYS A 56 -3.44 22.76 -14.12
N GLU A 57 -3.48 23.57 -15.18
CA GLU A 57 -3.47 23.09 -16.56
C GLU A 57 -2.18 22.33 -16.87
N VAL A 58 -1.02 22.85 -16.47
CA VAL A 58 0.27 22.14 -16.60
C VAL A 58 0.28 20.85 -15.79
N LEU A 59 -0.19 20.89 -14.54
CA LEU A 59 -0.22 19.74 -13.64
C LEU A 59 -1.22 18.64 -14.08
N ASP A 60 -2.24 18.96 -14.89
CA ASP A 60 -3.17 17.95 -15.41
C ASP A 60 -2.45 16.88 -16.23
N SER A 61 -1.38 17.26 -16.93
CA SER A 61 -0.51 16.30 -17.65
C SER A 61 0.18 15.27 -16.74
N TYR A 62 0.16 15.48 -15.42
CA TYR A 62 0.72 14.60 -14.40
C TYR A 62 -0.35 13.98 -13.49
N ARG A 63 -1.64 14.10 -13.84
CA ARG A 63 -2.75 13.58 -13.02
C ARG A 63 -2.59 12.10 -12.67
N ASN A 64 -2.03 11.31 -13.60
CA ASN A 64 -1.76 9.89 -13.42
C ASN A 64 -0.76 9.59 -12.30
N LYS A 65 0.09 10.55 -11.90
CA LYS A 65 1.02 10.44 -10.77
C LYS A 65 0.48 11.13 -9.51
N ILE A 66 -0.25 12.24 -9.69
CA ILE A 66 -0.77 13.06 -8.59
C ILE A 66 -1.89 12.35 -7.82
N PHE A 67 -2.82 11.71 -8.54
CA PHE A 67 -3.99 11.08 -7.95
C PHE A 67 -3.71 9.72 -7.33
N VAL A 68 -2.48 9.23 -7.43
CA VAL A 68 -2.09 7.90 -7.00
C VAL A 68 -1.32 8.01 -5.69
N ASN A 69 -2.07 8.13 -4.59
CA ASN A 69 -1.50 8.34 -3.26
C ASN A 69 -2.33 7.68 -2.16
N GLY A 70 -1.65 7.27 -1.09
CA GLY A 70 -2.26 6.63 0.06
C GLY A 70 -2.46 5.12 -0.11
N SER A 71 -3.32 4.57 0.73
CA SER A 71 -3.78 3.19 0.61
C SER A 71 -5.06 3.17 -0.22
N PHE A 72 -5.18 2.15 -1.06
CA PHE A 72 -6.30 1.90 -1.94
C PHE A 72 -7.21 0.88 -1.27
N THR A 73 -8.47 1.26 -1.07
CA THR A 73 -9.53 0.40 -0.52
C THR A 73 -10.74 0.46 -1.44
N TRP A 74 -11.38 -0.67 -1.67
CA TRP A 74 -12.48 -0.79 -2.63
C TRP A 74 -13.78 -1.20 -1.95
N TYR A 75 -14.88 -0.65 -2.45
CA TYR A 75 -16.24 -0.95 -1.99
C TYR A 75 -17.15 -1.20 -3.18
N LYS A 76 -17.93 -2.28 -3.12
CA LYS A 76 -19.01 -2.56 -4.07
C LYS A 76 -20.31 -1.97 -3.56
N VAL A 77 -21.06 -1.35 -4.46
CA VAL A 77 -22.38 -0.78 -4.16
C VAL A 77 -23.45 -1.63 -4.84
N HIS A 78 -24.44 -2.05 -4.07
CA HIS A 78 -25.54 -2.87 -4.55
C HIS A 78 -26.83 -2.08 -4.58
N SER A 79 -27.67 -2.36 -5.59
CA SER A 79 -29.01 -1.79 -5.72
C SER A 79 -29.04 -0.25 -5.82
N TYR A 80 -27.96 0.38 -6.29
CA TYR A 80 -27.88 1.82 -6.50
C TYR A 80 -27.11 2.16 -7.78
N ASP A 81 -27.64 3.12 -8.54
CA ASP A 81 -26.95 3.66 -9.72
C ASP A 81 -25.98 4.76 -9.28
N LEU A 82 -24.69 4.44 -9.30
CA LEU A 82 -23.63 5.38 -8.91
C LEU A 82 -23.58 6.64 -9.78
N ASN A 83 -24.20 6.67 -10.97
CA ASN A 83 -24.32 7.92 -11.72
C ASN A 83 -25.19 8.95 -10.99
N LYS A 84 -26.20 8.51 -10.25
CA LYS A 84 -27.06 9.39 -9.44
C LYS A 84 -26.31 10.04 -8.29
N LEU A 85 -25.30 9.37 -7.74
CA LEU A 85 -24.45 9.91 -6.68
C LEU A 85 -23.76 11.19 -7.14
N TYR A 86 -23.37 11.30 -8.42
CA TYR A 86 -22.76 12.51 -8.95
C TYR A 86 -23.69 13.74 -8.80
N ASP A 87 -24.97 13.56 -9.11
CA ASP A 87 -25.97 14.64 -9.04
C ASP A 87 -26.27 15.02 -7.59
N VAL A 88 -26.31 14.05 -6.68
CA VAL A 88 -26.41 14.30 -5.23
C VAL A 88 -25.22 15.12 -4.74
N LEU A 89 -23.99 14.70 -5.08
CA LEU A 89 -22.76 15.35 -4.63
C LEU A 89 -22.61 16.78 -5.15
N LYS A 90 -23.12 17.06 -6.36
CA LYS A 90 -23.13 18.41 -6.93
C LYS A 90 -23.97 19.38 -6.11
N ASN A 91 -25.05 18.87 -5.52
CA ASN A 91 -26.01 19.64 -4.73
C ASN A 91 -25.81 19.49 -3.21
N ALA A 92 -24.85 18.66 -2.78
CA ALA A 92 -24.61 18.38 -1.38
C ALA A 92 -24.25 19.68 -0.64
N PRO A 93 -24.88 19.93 0.53
CA PRO A 93 -24.54 21.08 1.34
C PRO A 93 -23.06 21.02 1.70
N LYS A 94 -22.36 22.15 1.51
CA LYS A 94 -20.99 22.35 1.98
C LYS A 94 -21.01 22.59 3.49
N ASP A 95 -21.51 21.60 4.24
CA ASP A 95 -21.70 21.75 5.67
C ASP A 95 -20.35 22.00 6.35
N GLU A 96 -20.26 23.11 7.08
CA GLU A 96 -19.01 23.57 7.68
C GLU A 96 -18.69 22.88 9.01
N THR A 97 -19.65 22.15 9.57
CA THR A 97 -19.58 21.57 10.92
C THR A 97 -18.84 20.23 10.98
N ASN A 98 -18.73 19.52 9.85
CA ASN A 98 -18.06 18.23 9.79
C ASN A 98 -16.53 18.35 9.56
N ASN A 99 -15.77 17.49 10.23
CA ASN A 99 -14.30 17.38 10.09
C ASN A 99 -13.85 16.83 8.72
N ILE A 100 -14.80 16.44 7.85
CA ILE A 100 -14.60 15.92 6.50
C ILE A 100 -15.56 16.67 5.58
N LYS A 101 -15.04 17.28 4.52
CA LYS A 101 -15.83 18.11 3.58
C LYS A 101 -15.49 17.75 2.14
N ILE A 102 -16.48 17.78 1.26
CA ILE A 102 -16.25 17.69 -0.18
C ILE A 102 -15.56 18.98 -0.62
N TYR A 103 -14.34 18.86 -1.12
CA TYR A 103 -13.61 19.97 -1.72
C TYR A 103 -14.12 20.25 -3.12
N LYS A 104 -14.13 19.22 -3.98
CA LYS A 104 -14.59 19.33 -5.37
C LYS A 104 -14.90 17.96 -5.97
N VAL A 105 -15.71 17.94 -7.02
CA VAL A 105 -16.11 16.75 -7.78
C VAL A 105 -15.89 17.03 -9.27
N ALA A 106 -15.28 16.10 -10.00
CA ALA A 106 -15.04 16.23 -11.45
C ALA A 106 -15.31 14.91 -12.19
N ARG A 107 -15.90 14.98 -13.38
CA ARG A 107 -16.13 13.81 -14.24
C ARG A 107 -14.86 13.44 -15.03
N HIS A 108 -14.75 12.15 -15.33
CA HIS A 108 -13.81 11.58 -16.30
C HIS A 108 -14.57 10.56 -17.17
N GLU A 109 -13.88 9.90 -18.10
CA GLU A 109 -14.49 9.06 -19.14
C GLU A 109 -15.35 7.92 -18.55
N ASP A 110 -14.86 7.25 -17.52
CA ASP A 110 -15.48 6.05 -16.94
C ASP A 110 -16.16 6.30 -15.57
N GLY A 111 -16.34 7.56 -15.19
CA GLY A 111 -16.93 7.91 -13.90
C GLY A 111 -16.58 9.31 -13.42
N PHE A 112 -16.26 9.42 -12.13
CA PHE A 112 -15.93 10.71 -11.54
C PHE A 112 -15.05 10.58 -10.29
N TYR A 113 -14.31 11.65 -10.01
CA TYR A 113 -13.53 11.80 -8.81
C TYR A 113 -14.23 12.70 -7.80
N ILE A 114 -14.08 12.37 -6.52
CA ILE A 114 -14.47 13.19 -5.38
C ILE A 114 -13.21 13.50 -4.58
N ARG A 115 -12.89 14.77 -4.42
CA ARG A 115 -11.82 15.22 -3.52
C ARG A 115 -12.45 15.63 -2.21
N TYR A 116 -12.02 15.00 -1.12
CA TYR A 116 -12.37 15.42 0.24
C TYR A 116 -11.20 16.17 0.89
N THR A 117 -11.52 17.15 1.73
CA THR A 117 -10.60 17.74 2.70
C THR A 117 -11.01 17.32 4.10
N TYR A 118 -10.03 17.01 4.94
CA TYR A 118 -10.28 16.61 6.33
C TYR A 118 -9.15 17.06 7.26
N LYS A 119 -9.49 17.26 8.53
CA LYS A 119 -8.50 17.58 9.56
C LYS A 119 -7.70 16.33 9.92
N SER A 120 -6.40 16.32 9.64
CA SER A 120 -5.54 15.15 9.85
C SER A 120 -4.78 15.17 11.18
N SER A 121 -4.37 16.36 11.65
CA SER A 121 -3.61 16.49 12.89
C SER A 121 -3.69 17.91 13.44
N ASN A 122 -3.34 18.07 14.71
CA ASN A 122 -3.06 19.36 15.32
C ASN A 122 -1.54 19.50 15.46
N THR A 123 -0.98 20.59 14.98
CA THR A 123 0.41 20.99 15.25
C THR A 123 0.38 22.07 16.32
N VAL A 124 1.16 21.89 17.37
CA VAL A 124 1.28 22.87 18.45
C VAL A 124 2.59 23.62 18.26
N ILE A 125 2.52 24.93 18.09
CA ILE A 125 3.70 25.78 17.94
C ILE A 125 3.77 26.70 19.17
N PRO A 126 4.90 26.70 19.91
CA PRO A 126 5.10 27.65 20.99
C PRO A 126 5.19 29.08 20.41
N THR A 127 4.47 30.02 21.02
CA THR A 127 4.52 31.44 20.67
C THR A 127 5.58 32.16 21.50
N GLU A 128 6.02 33.32 21.01
CA GLU A 128 7.05 34.14 21.66
C GLU A 128 6.69 34.56 23.11
N ASP A 129 5.39 34.57 23.46
CA ASP A 129 4.88 34.83 24.81
C ASP A 129 4.82 33.58 25.72
N GLY A 130 5.46 32.47 25.31
CA GLY A 130 5.49 31.22 26.08
C GLY A 130 4.17 30.44 26.09
N LYS A 131 3.19 30.84 25.27
CA LYS A 131 1.94 30.09 25.06
C LYS A 131 2.08 29.11 23.91
N TYR A 132 1.01 28.36 23.64
CA TYR A 132 0.94 27.41 22.54
C TYR A 132 -0.20 27.80 21.59
N LYS A 133 0.09 27.90 20.29
CA LYS A 133 -0.93 27.97 19.24
C LYS A 133 -1.12 26.60 18.60
N VAL A 134 -2.36 26.16 18.53
CA VAL A 134 -2.75 24.90 17.88
C VAL A 134 -3.19 25.21 16.45
N TYR A 135 -2.44 24.71 15.48
CA TYR A 135 -2.74 24.77 14.06
C TYR A 135 -3.34 23.44 13.61
N SER A 136 -4.52 23.47 13.00
CA SER A 136 -5.12 22.28 12.41
C SER A 136 -4.51 22.05 11.03
N LYS A 137 -3.83 20.93 10.84
CA LYS A 137 -3.36 20.49 9.53
C LYS A 137 -4.50 19.82 8.80
N ASN A 138 -4.82 20.33 7.61
CA ASN A 138 -5.75 19.69 6.69
C ASN A 138 -5.00 18.73 5.77
N SER A 139 -5.66 17.65 5.40
CA SER A 139 -5.21 16.68 4.41
C SER A 139 -6.31 16.42 3.40
N PHE A 140 -5.94 15.82 2.28
CA PHE A 140 -6.87 15.50 1.21
C PHE A 140 -6.96 14.00 0.98
N ALA A 141 -8.17 13.54 0.69
CA ALA A 141 -8.46 12.20 0.20
C ALA A 141 -9.06 12.30 -1.20
N LEU A 142 -8.78 11.30 -2.03
CA LEU A 142 -9.37 11.18 -3.36
C LEU A 142 -10.19 9.90 -3.42
N ILE A 143 -11.37 10.00 -3.99
CA ILE A 143 -12.24 8.86 -4.23
C ILE A 143 -12.49 8.79 -5.74
N ASN A 144 -12.23 7.64 -6.33
CA ASN A 144 -12.58 7.33 -7.72
C ASN A 144 -13.86 6.49 -7.71
N VAL A 145 -14.91 7.01 -8.34
CA VAL A 145 -16.18 6.30 -8.50
C VAL A 145 -16.26 5.78 -9.93
N LEU A 146 -16.48 4.47 -10.06
CA LEU A 146 -16.55 3.74 -11.32
C LEU A 146 -17.95 3.12 -11.46
N PRO A 147 -18.94 3.87 -12.00
CA PRO A 147 -20.32 3.42 -12.10
C PRO A 147 -20.49 2.13 -12.90
N THR A 148 -19.74 1.94 -13.98
CA THR A 148 -19.81 0.75 -14.84
C THR A 148 -19.54 -0.55 -14.07
N ASN A 149 -18.74 -0.50 -13.01
CA ASN A 149 -18.42 -1.66 -12.16
C ASN A 149 -19.13 -1.63 -10.80
N ASN A 150 -20.03 -0.66 -10.57
CA ASN A 150 -20.62 -0.38 -9.25
C ASN A 150 -19.56 -0.32 -8.13
N LEU A 151 -18.43 0.34 -8.41
CA LEU A 151 -17.25 0.31 -7.56
C LEU A 151 -16.88 1.72 -7.08
N ILE A 152 -16.55 1.82 -5.79
CA ILE A 152 -15.95 3.00 -5.17
C ILE A 152 -14.54 2.64 -4.72
N GLU A 153 -13.54 3.36 -5.21
CA GLU A 153 -12.14 3.24 -4.80
C GLU A 153 -11.76 4.46 -3.96
N ILE A 154 -11.42 4.23 -2.69
CA ILE A 154 -10.97 5.26 -1.76
C ILE A 154 -9.44 5.25 -1.68
N ARG A 155 -8.83 6.40 -1.94
CA ARG A 155 -7.38 6.65 -1.89
C ARG A 155 -7.07 7.59 -0.73
N ALA A 156 -6.80 7.01 0.43
CA ALA A 156 -6.61 7.77 1.66
C ALA A 156 -5.79 7.00 2.70
N SER A 157 -5.51 7.64 3.84
CA SER A 157 -4.94 6.92 4.99
C SER A 157 -6.00 6.03 5.64
N LYS A 158 -5.60 4.86 6.15
CA LYS A 158 -6.49 3.89 6.85
C LYS A 158 -7.47 4.55 7.83
N GLN A 159 -7.00 5.55 8.57
CA GLN A 159 -7.74 6.22 9.65
C GLN A 159 -9.00 6.98 9.18
N ILE A 160 -9.07 7.36 7.90
CA ILE A 160 -10.16 8.19 7.37
C ILE A 160 -11.11 7.42 6.43
N VAL A 161 -10.70 6.24 5.94
CA VAL A 161 -11.46 5.48 4.93
C VAL A 161 -12.90 5.19 5.39
N GLU A 162 -13.07 4.66 6.60
CA GLU A 162 -14.41 4.32 7.14
C GLU A 162 -15.31 5.54 7.28
N LYS A 163 -14.74 6.68 7.67
CA LYS A 163 -15.50 7.94 7.78
C LYS A 163 -15.89 8.47 6.41
N LEU A 164 -15.02 8.34 5.40
CA LEU A 164 -15.33 8.75 4.02
C LEU A 164 -16.45 7.91 3.42
N ILE A 165 -16.38 6.58 3.55
CA ILE A 165 -17.44 5.72 3.02
C ILE A 165 -18.77 5.92 3.76
N SER A 166 -18.73 6.12 5.08
CA SER A 166 -19.93 6.48 5.85
C SER A 166 -20.55 7.80 5.37
N THR A 167 -19.71 8.78 5.02
CA THR A 167 -20.18 10.06 4.45
C THR A 167 -20.89 9.83 3.11
N ILE A 168 -20.35 8.97 2.25
CA ILE A 168 -21.00 8.62 0.97
C ILE A 168 -22.30 7.87 1.21
N ALA A 169 -22.32 6.89 2.12
CA ALA A 169 -23.51 6.11 2.45
C ALA A 169 -24.65 7.02 2.93
N ASN A 170 -24.36 8.00 3.79
CA ASN A 170 -25.35 8.94 4.31
C ASN A 170 -25.89 9.91 3.25
N LEU A 171 -25.16 10.14 2.16
CA LEU A 171 -25.65 10.94 1.03
C LEU A 171 -26.62 10.15 0.14
N ILE A 172 -26.61 8.83 0.24
CA ILE A 172 -27.55 7.98 -0.47
C ILE A 172 -28.80 7.82 0.40
N GLU A 173 -29.85 8.58 0.09
CA GLU A 173 -31.11 8.61 0.84
C GLU A 173 -31.98 7.34 0.70
N ASP A 174 -31.41 6.21 0.27
CA ASP A 174 -32.10 4.94 0.05
C ASP A 174 -31.59 3.85 1.00
N ASN A 175 -32.45 3.45 1.93
CA ASN A 175 -32.15 2.44 2.96
C ASN A 175 -31.91 1.03 2.40
N ASN A 176 -32.24 0.76 1.13
CA ASN A 176 -31.98 -0.54 0.50
C ASN A 176 -30.57 -0.65 -0.08
N VAL A 177 -29.83 0.46 -0.12
CA VAL A 177 -28.48 0.48 -0.68
C VAL A 177 -27.50 -0.16 0.29
N ARG A 178 -26.77 -1.14 -0.20
CA ARG A 178 -25.71 -1.82 0.55
C ARG A 178 -24.37 -1.45 -0.06
N ILE A 179 -23.47 -0.97 0.79
CA ILE A 179 -22.09 -0.69 0.43
C ILE A 179 -21.21 -1.68 1.19
N GLU A 180 -20.57 -2.58 0.45
CA GLU A 180 -19.78 -3.66 1.02
C GLU A 180 -18.31 -3.47 0.66
N LYS A 181 -17.44 -3.61 1.66
CA LYS A 181 -16.00 -3.58 1.42
C LYS A 181 -15.59 -4.81 0.61
N VAL A 182 -14.76 -4.60 -0.41
CA VAL A 182 -14.21 -5.72 -1.18
C VAL A 182 -13.16 -6.45 -0.34
N GLU A 183 -13.43 -7.71 -0.03
CA GLU A 183 -12.47 -8.59 0.66
C GLU A 183 -11.39 -9.07 -0.31
N LEU A 184 -10.28 -8.35 -0.34
CA LEU A 184 -9.16 -8.69 -1.21
C LEU A 184 -8.54 -10.03 -0.81
N PHE A 185 -8.33 -10.26 0.49
CA PHE A 185 -7.42 -11.32 0.94
C PHE A 185 -8.12 -12.47 1.67
N GLY A 186 -9.26 -12.24 2.31
CA GLY A 186 -10.04 -13.31 3.00
C GLY A 186 -9.18 -14.22 3.89
N LEU A 187 -9.56 -15.50 3.99
CA LEU A 187 -8.78 -16.51 4.71
C LEU A 187 -7.51 -16.94 3.94
N ASP A 188 -7.58 -16.98 2.60
CA ASP A 188 -6.53 -17.51 1.70
C ASP A 188 -5.66 -16.41 1.06
N MET A 189 -5.18 -15.46 1.86
CA MET A 189 -4.35 -14.34 1.37
C MET A 189 -3.18 -14.83 0.51
N ASP A 190 -2.50 -15.88 0.94
CA ASP A 190 -1.26 -16.35 0.35
C ASP A 190 -1.51 -16.89 -1.06
N LYS A 191 -2.57 -17.69 -1.23
CA LYS A 191 -2.99 -18.23 -2.52
C LYS A 191 -3.41 -17.12 -3.49
N LYS A 192 -4.14 -16.11 -2.99
CA LYS A 192 -4.58 -14.97 -3.82
C LYS A 192 -3.39 -14.11 -4.27
N VAL A 193 -2.48 -13.80 -3.36
CA VAL A 193 -1.27 -13.02 -3.69
C VAL A 193 -0.33 -13.81 -4.60
N ASP A 194 -0.15 -15.12 -4.39
CA ASP A 194 0.61 -15.99 -5.30
C ASP A 194 0.01 -16.00 -6.71
N THR A 195 -1.31 -16.11 -6.80
CA THR A 195 -2.04 -16.06 -8.09
C THR A 195 -1.83 -14.70 -8.76
N PHE A 196 -1.93 -13.61 -8.00
CA PHE A 196 -1.65 -12.27 -8.48
C PHE A 196 -0.21 -12.15 -9.01
N VAL A 197 0.79 -12.57 -8.23
CA VAL A 197 2.22 -12.55 -8.59
C VAL A 197 2.45 -13.30 -9.91
N LYS A 198 1.86 -14.49 -10.05
CA LYS A 198 1.95 -15.29 -11.29
C LYS A 198 1.33 -14.57 -12.48
N LYS A 199 0.13 -14.01 -12.33
CA LYS A 199 -0.57 -13.27 -13.39
C LYS A 199 0.19 -12.02 -13.83
N VAL A 200 0.82 -11.30 -12.90
CA VAL A 200 1.55 -10.06 -13.21
C VAL A 200 3.02 -10.26 -13.58
N GLY A 201 3.52 -11.50 -13.51
CA GLY A 201 4.94 -11.80 -13.68
C GLY A 201 5.82 -11.10 -12.63
N GLY A 202 5.31 -10.98 -11.41
CA GLY A 202 5.97 -10.30 -10.29
C GLY A 202 6.88 -11.21 -9.46
N LYS A 203 7.44 -10.66 -8.38
CA LYS A 203 8.22 -11.40 -7.38
C LYS A 203 7.82 -11.00 -5.96
N ILE A 204 7.67 -11.94 -5.04
CA ILE A 204 7.47 -11.64 -3.61
C ILE A 204 8.79 -11.11 -3.02
N ILE A 205 8.77 -9.91 -2.42
CA ILE A 205 9.98 -9.28 -1.85
C ILE A 205 10.01 -9.45 -0.33
N LYS A 206 8.85 -9.30 0.34
CA LYS A 206 8.78 -9.34 1.81
C LYS A 206 7.61 -10.20 2.28
N SER A 207 7.93 -11.32 2.91
CA SER A 207 7.02 -12.13 3.72
C SER A 207 7.45 -12.00 5.18
N ALA A 208 6.49 -11.90 6.09
CA ALA A 208 6.74 -12.20 7.49
C ALA A 208 6.20 -13.61 7.72
N ASP A 209 7.10 -14.58 7.76
CA ASP A 209 6.77 -15.97 8.01
C ASP A 209 6.60 -16.15 9.53
N THR A 210 5.36 -16.35 9.98
CA THR A 210 5.07 -16.68 11.37
C THR A 210 4.75 -18.16 11.46
N PRO A 211 5.26 -18.91 12.45
CA PRO A 211 4.83 -20.29 12.65
C PRO A 211 3.30 -20.38 12.71
N ILE A 212 2.71 -21.36 12.04
CA ILE A 212 1.34 -21.78 12.35
C ILE A 212 1.40 -22.25 13.81
N ASP A 213 0.45 -21.83 14.66
CA ASP A 213 0.37 -22.26 16.06
C ASP A 213 0.57 -23.77 16.13
N ALA A 214 1.77 -24.20 16.52
CA ALA A 214 1.91 -25.46 17.22
C ALA A 214 1.16 -25.23 18.52
N GLY A 215 0.24 -26.11 18.89
CA GLY A 215 -0.56 -25.96 20.11
C GLY A 215 0.31 -25.68 21.34
N GLU A 216 -0.35 -25.45 22.49
CA GLU A 216 0.25 -25.16 23.80
C GLU A 216 1.13 -26.30 24.37
N ASP A 217 1.85 -27.06 23.55
CA ASP A 217 2.84 -28.03 23.98
C ASP A 217 4.01 -27.26 24.61
N GLU A 218 4.16 -27.36 25.93
CA GLU A 218 5.25 -26.76 26.68
C GLU A 218 6.61 -27.20 26.12
N ILE A 219 7.49 -26.23 25.88
CA ILE A 219 8.88 -26.49 25.49
C ILE A 219 9.56 -27.19 26.68
N THR A 220 9.91 -28.46 26.52
CA THR A 220 10.61 -29.23 27.56
C THR A 220 12.14 -29.02 27.47
N ASN A 221 12.83 -29.25 28.59
CA ASN A 221 14.30 -29.17 28.63
C ASN A 221 14.97 -30.20 27.70
N GLU A 222 14.37 -31.38 27.52
CA GLU A 222 14.87 -32.41 26.60
C GLU A 222 14.85 -31.92 25.13
N MET A 223 13.84 -31.12 24.77
CA MET A 223 13.75 -30.51 23.44
C MET A 223 14.82 -29.44 23.22
N LEU A 224 15.10 -28.63 24.25
CA LEU A 224 16.16 -27.61 24.21
C LEU A 224 17.56 -28.23 24.11
N GLU A 225 17.80 -29.35 24.78
CA GLU A 225 19.05 -30.11 24.70
C GLU A 225 19.27 -30.67 23.30
N LYS A 226 18.23 -31.30 22.71
CA LYS A 226 18.29 -31.79 21.33
C LYS A 226 18.57 -30.68 20.32
N ILE A 227 17.93 -29.51 20.45
CA ILE A 227 18.21 -28.33 19.60
C ILE A 227 19.66 -27.88 19.76
N SER A 228 20.16 -27.83 20.99
CA SER A 228 21.54 -27.43 21.27
C SER A 228 22.55 -28.40 20.66
N GLU A 229 22.28 -29.71 20.69
CA GLU A 229 23.09 -30.74 20.05
C GLU A 229 23.12 -30.58 18.52
N ILE A 230 21.98 -30.28 17.92
CA ILE A 230 21.86 -30.02 16.48
C ILE A 230 22.64 -28.77 16.07
N LEU A 231 22.43 -27.65 16.77
CA LEU A 231 23.11 -26.40 16.46
C LEU A 231 24.63 -26.57 16.60
N ARG A 232 25.10 -27.30 17.62
CA ARG A 232 26.51 -27.70 17.74
C ARG A 232 26.99 -28.58 16.60
N THR A 233 26.20 -29.56 16.18
CA THR A 233 26.55 -30.42 15.03
C THR A 233 26.66 -29.62 13.73
N ILE A 234 25.82 -28.59 13.56
CA ILE A 234 25.87 -27.67 12.43
C ILE A 234 27.12 -26.78 12.54
N ASP A 235 27.41 -26.21 13.71
CA ASP A 235 28.58 -25.38 13.98
C ASP A 235 29.87 -26.18 13.72
N ASP A 236 30.01 -27.37 14.32
CA ASP A 236 31.17 -28.24 14.18
C ASP A 236 31.43 -28.68 12.72
N ARG A 237 30.38 -28.84 11.91
CA ARG A 237 30.49 -29.23 10.49
C ARG A 237 30.70 -28.05 9.53
N ILE A 238 30.27 -26.83 9.89
CA ILE A 238 30.52 -25.63 9.09
C ILE A 238 31.99 -25.19 9.23
N TYR A 239 32.63 -25.50 10.37
CA TYR A 239 34.04 -25.14 10.64
C TYR A 239 35.04 -26.28 10.42
N SER A 240 34.61 -27.48 10.04
CA SER A 240 35.52 -28.56 9.64
C SER A 240 35.90 -28.41 8.16
N ASP A 241 37.19 -28.21 7.89
CA ASP A 241 37.78 -27.90 6.56
C ASP A 241 37.62 -28.98 5.47
N ASP A 242 36.99 -30.12 5.77
CA ASP A 242 36.82 -31.24 4.84
C ASP A 242 35.35 -31.63 4.66
N GLY A 243 34.82 -31.31 3.48
CA GLY A 243 33.62 -31.93 2.91
C GLY A 243 32.41 -31.00 2.83
N GLU A 244 31.84 -30.90 1.63
CA GLU A 244 30.52 -30.31 1.41
C GLU A 244 29.54 -30.82 2.48
N ALA A 245 29.11 -29.93 3.36
CA ALA A 245 28.17 -30.28 4.40
C ALA A 245 26.93 -30.88 3.75
N ASP A 246 26.67 -32.17 3.97
CA ASP A 246 25.44 -32.80 3.52
C ASP A 246 24.29 -32.31 4.40
N VAL A 247 23.80 -31.12 4.05
CA VAL A 247 22.65 -30.46 4.66
C VAL A 247 21.43 -31.40 4.66
N ASN A 248 21.32 -32.31 3.69
CA ASN A 248 20.22 -33.26 3.62
C ASN A 248 20.31 -34.32 4.73
N TYR A 249 21.50 -34.84 5.02
CA TYR A 249 21.70 -35.77 6.15
C TYR A 249 21.32 -35.13 7.49
N THR A 250 21.73 -33.88 7.71
CA THR A 250 21.36 -33.14 8.93
C THR A 250 19.86 -32.90 8.99
N ILE A 251 19.22 -32.49 7.89
CA ILE A 251 17.76 -32.35 7.78
C ILE A 251 17.02 -33.68 8.03
N ASP A 252 17.55 -34.81 7.59
CA ASP A 252 16.91 -36.11 7.80
C ASP A 252 17.04 -36.61 9.24
N LYS A 253 18.16 -36.32 9.92
CA LYS A 253 18.30 -36.55 11.37
C LYS A 253 17.33 -35.68 12.16
N LEU A 254 17.13 -34.43 11.73
CA LEU A 254 16.17 -33.48 12.30
C LEU A 254 14.72 -33.97 12.21
N LYS A 255 14.32 -34.51 11.06
CA LYS A 255 12.99 -35.10 10.84
C LYS A 255 12.70 -36.28 11.77
N HIS A 256 13.72 -37.04 12.16
CA HIS A 256 13.56 -38.20 13.05
C HIS A 256 13.54 -37.82 14.54
N SER A 257 14.26 -36.77 14.94
CA SER A 257 14.38 -36.37 16.35
C SER A 257 13.24 -35.51 16.87
N PHE A 258 12.44 -34.91 15.98
CA PHE A 258 11.29 -34.08 16.33
C PHE A 258 10.07 -34.49 15.52
N ASN A 259 8.92 -34.63 16.17
CA ASN A 259 7.64 -34.56 15.47
C ASN A 259 7.60 -33.19 14.78
N GLY A 260 7.75 -33.16 13.45
CA GLY A 260 8.21 -32.03 12.63
C GLY A 260 7.61 -30.63 12.85
N ASN A 261 6.56 -30.51 13.66
CA ASN A 261 5.96 -29.25 14.08
C ASN A 261 6.84 -28.44 15.06
N MET A 262 7.48 -29.08 16.04
CA MET A 262 8.10 -28.34 17.17
C MET A 262 9.52 -27.82 16.89
N PHE A 263 10.32 -28.58 16.15
CA PHE A 263 11.63 -28.10 15.67
C PHE A 263 11.46 -26.97 14.65
N SER A 264 10.49 -27.08 13.74
CA SER A 264 10.13 -25.99 12.83
C SER A 264 9.72 -24.75 13.62
N TYR A 265 8.85 -24.88 14.63
CA TYR A 265 8.43 -23.76 15.49
C TYR A 265 9.60 -23.07 16.21
N LEU A 266 10.55 -23.84 16.76
CA LEU A 266 11.70 -23.32 17.51
C LEU A 266 12.77 -22.72 16.59
N LEU A 267 13.04 -23.36 15.44
CA LEU A 267 13.92 -22.82 14.40
C LEU A 267 13.37 -21.51 13.85
N LEU A 268 12.05 -21.44 13.63
CA LEU A 268 11.35 -20.23 13.15
C LEU A 268 11.27 -19.12 14.20
N ARG A 269 11.12 -19.44 15.49
CA ARG A 269 11.24 -18.45 16.59
C ARG A 269 12.65 -17.87 16.68
N GLY A 270 13.69 -18.69 16.48
CA GLY A 270 15.08 -18.22 16.43
C GLY A 270 15.39 -17.41 15.17
N LEU A 271 14.92 -17.86 14.00
CA LEU A 271 15.07 -17.20 12.71
C LEU A 271 14.18 -15.96 12.55
N GLY A 272 13.09 -15.82 13.32
CA GLY A 272 12.19 -14.66 13.29
C GLY A 272 12.88 -13.33 13.68
N THR A 273 14.10 -13.42 14.23
CA THR A 273 14.99 -12.28 14.53
C THR A 273 15.93 -11.93 13.39
N LEU A 274 16.10 -12.81 12.40
CA LEU A 274 16.96 -12.63 11.24
C LEU A 274 16.06 -12.29 10.05
N GLU A 275 16.23 -11.12 9.44
CA GLU A 275 15.71 -10.92 8.09
C GLU A 275 16.24 -12.09 7.25
N LEU A 276 15.37 -12.90 6.61
CA LEU A 276 15.74 -14.06 5.76
C LEU A 276 16.52 -13.65 4.48
N LYS A 277 17.27 -12.54 4.54
CA LYS A 277 18.34 -12.18 3.62
C LYS A 277 19.61 -12.87 4.11
N SER A 278 19.96 -14.01 3.53
CA SER A 278 21.37 -14.39 3.54
C SER A 278 22.11 -13.47 2.56
N VAL A 279 23.40 -13.21 2.82
CA VAL A 279 24.27 -12.39 1.97
C VAL A 279 24.44 -13.01 0.56
N ILE A 280 24.08 -14.29 0.38
CA ILE A 280 24.49 -15.11 -0.76
C ILE A 280 23.29 -15.65 -1.57
N LYS A 281 22.13 -15.90 -0.96
CA LYS A 281 20.93 -16.43 -1.64
C LYS A 281 19.63 -16.19 -0.85
N ASP A 282 18.52 -16.03 -1.54
CA ASP A 282 17.18 -16.00 -0.92
C ASP A 282 16.90 -17.39 -0.32
N LEU A 283 16.63 -17.46 0.99
CA LEU A 283 16.37 -18.74 1.67
C LEU A 283 15.13 -19.43 1.10
N ARG A 284 14.22 -18.69 0.46
CA ARG A 284 13.04 -19.24 -0.21
C ARG A 284 13.38 -20.19 -1.36
N ASP A 285 14.58 -20.08 -1.91
CA ASP A 285 15.04 -20.94 -3.01
C ASP A 285 15.85 -22.16 -2.48
N THR A 286 15.64 -22.56 -1.22
CA THR A 286 16.37 -23.66 -0.57
C THR A 286 15.47 -24.82 -0.16
N PRO A 287 15.99 -26.07 -0.13
CA PRO A 287 15.25 -27.23 0.39
C PRO A 287 14.79 -27.04 1.85
N LEU A 288 15.53 -26.27 2.63
CA LEU A 288 15.16 -25.93 4.01
C LEU A 288 13.87 -25.12 4.07
N TYR A 289 13.68 -24.17 3.17
CA TYR A 289 12.45 -23.39 3.11
C TYR A 289 11.24 -24.24 2.68
N GLU A 290 11.41 -25.12 1.69
CA GLU A 290 10.34 -26.05 1.29
C GLU A 290 9.93 -26.99 2.44
N TRP A 291 10.86 -27.35 3.33
CA TRP A 291 10.57 -28.17 4.50
C TRP A 291 9.82 -27.41 5.61
N ILE A 292 10.16 -26.15 5.89
CA ILE A 292 9.48 -25.33 6.93
C ILE A 292 8.19 -24.67 6.43
N ARG A 293 8.04 -24.47 5.11
CA ARG A 293 6.91 -23.76 4.48
C ARG A 293 5.52 -24.30 4.89
N PRO A 294 5.26 -25.61 4.99
CA PRO A 294 3.97 -26.14 5.45
C PRO A 294 3.63 -25.76 6.89
N HIS A 295 4.62 -25.39 7.69
CA HIS A 295 4.50 -25.01 9.09
C HIS A 295 4.51 -23.49 9.30
N LEU A 296 4.45 -22.72 8.21
CA LEU A 296 4.48 -21.27 8.20
C LEU A 296 3.14 -20.69 7.75
N SER A 297 2.65 -19.72 8.53
CA SER A 297 1.75 -18.69 8.04
C SER A 297 2.60 -17.58 7.43
N THR A 298 2.75 -17.62 6.11
CA THR A 298 3.48 -16.61 5.34
C THR A 298 2.63 -15.35 5.23
N LYS A 299 2.83 -14.33 6.07
CA LYS A 299 2.21 -13.02 5.82
C LYS A 299 2.92 -12.36 4.64
N ILE A 300 2.44 -12.60 3.42
CA ILE A 300 2.96 -11.89 2.24
C ILE A 300 2.60 -10.41 2.39
N SER A 301 3.62 -9.58 2.58
CA SER A 301 3.45 -8.16 2.87
C SER A 301 3.84 -7.26 1.70
N SER A 302 4.68 -7.73 0.77
CA SER A 302 5.09 -6.92 -0.39
C SER A 302 5.49 -7.73 -1.63
N VAL A 303 5.07 -7.28 -2.80
CA VAL A 303 5.35 -7.85 -4.13
C VAL A 303 5.95 -6.79 -5.06
N GLU A 304 6.99 -7.18 -5.80
CA GLU A 304 7.52 -6.43 -6.94
C GLU A 304 6.69 -6.76 -8.19
N VAL A 305 6.16 -5.75 -8.86
CA VAL A 305 5.42 -5.90 -10.11
C VAL A 305 6.11 -5.11 -11.22
N PRO A 306 6.47 -5.77 -12.34
CA PRO A 306 6.91 -5.06 -13.52
C PRO A 306 5.71 -4.45 -14.26
N VAL A 307 5.79 -3.16 -14.57
CA VAL A 307 4.80 -2.44 -15.37
C VAL A 307 5.51 -1.67 -16.49
N ILE A 308 4.93 -1.70 -17.69
CA ILE A 308 5.45 -0.97 -18.84
C ILE A 308 4.76 0.38 -18.87
N ASN A 309 5.51 1.45 -18.67
CA ASN A 309 5.06 2.83 -18.80
C ASN A 309 5.79 3.48 -19.97
N ASP A 310 5.06 3.93 -20.99
CA ASP A 310 5.62 4.63 -22.15
C ASP A 310 6.87 3.95 -22.73
N LYS A 311 6.81 2.61 -22.85
CA LYS A 311 7.86 1.69 -23.35
C LYS A 311 9.00 1.39 -22.36
N LEU A 312 9.04 2.01 -21.18
CA LEU A 312 9.99 1.69 -20.11
C LEU A 312 9.41 0.65 -19.16
N LYS A 313 10.15 -0.43 -18.93
CA LYS A 313 9.80 -1.45 -17.94
C LYS A 313 10.29 -1.01 -16.57
N GLU A 314 9.37 -0.58 -15.72
CA GLU A 314 9.65 -0.15 -14.36
C GLU A 314 9.16 -1.18 -13.34
N LYS A 315 9.74 -1.15 -12.15
CA LYS A 315 9.42 -2.08 -11.05
C LYS A 315 8.76 -1.32 -9.90
N TYR A 316 7.58 -1.76 -9.52
CA TYR A 316 6.79 -1.18 -8.44
C TYR A 316 6.66 -2.15 -7.27
N ILE A 317 6.80 -1.64 -6.04
CA ILE A 317 6.64 -2.45 -4.83
C ILE A 317 5.26 -2.17 -4.24
N ILE A 318 4.40 -3.16 -4.35
CA ILE A 318 3.04 -3.19 -3.85
C ILE A 318 3.05 -3.82 -2.46
N ARG A 319 2.45 -3.16 -1.48
CA ARG A 319 2.25 -3.66 -0.13
C ARG A 319 0.81 -4.11 0.03
N PHE A 320 0.63 -5.29 0.61
CA PHE A 320 -0.67 -5.88 0.89
C PHE A 320 -0.94 -5.82 2.39
N GLU A 321 -2.03 -5.18 2.79
CA GLU A 321 -2.38 -4.98 4.19
C GLU A 321 -3.61 -5.82 4.54
N LYS A 322 -3.39 -7.05 5.05
CA LYS A 322 -4.46 -8.00 5.37
C LYS A 322 -5.53 -7.42 6.29
N GLN A 323 -5.12 -6.74 7.36
CA GLN A 323 -6.04 -6.19 8.37
C GLN A 323 -7.00 -5.13 7.81
N THR A 324 -6.65 -4.53 6.68
CA THR A 324 -7.40 -3.43 6.06
C THR A 324 -7.96 -3.77 4.70
N ASP A 325 -7.71 -4.97 4.17
CA ASP A 325 -7.99 -5.31 2.78
C ASP A 325 -7.65 -4.15 1.84
N SER A 326 -6.45 -3.62 2.02
CA SER A 326 -5.96 -2.47 1.27
C SER A 326 -4.62 -2.77 0.63
N VAL A 327 -4.34 -1.98 -0.41
CA VAL A 327 -3.07 -2.01 -1.13
C VAL A 327 -2.39 -0.65 -0.97
N SER A 328 -1.08 -0.62 -0.80
CA SER A 328 -0.30 0.62 -0.80
C SER A 328 0.99 0.44 -1.59
N PHE A 329 1.66 1.53 -1.98
CA PHE A 329 2.89 1.48 -2.77
C PHE A 329 4.05 2.09 -2.00
N THR A 330 5.21 1.41 -2.03
CA THR A 330 6.40 1.88 -1.28
C THR A 330 7.06 3.09 -1.93
N LYS A 331 6.94 3.22 -3.26
CA LYS A 331 7.42 4.35 -4.05
C LYS A 331 6.24 5.04 -4.72
N LYS A 332 6.43 6.29 -5.12
CA LYS A 332 5.50 7.02 -6.00
C LYS A 332 5.20 6.15 -7.22
N CYS A 333 3.93 5.99 -7.53
CA CYS A 333 3.44 5.16 -8.63
C CYS A 333 2.49 5.97 -9.51
N ASN A 334 1.93 5.31 -10.53
CA ASN A 334 1.03 5.94 -11.48
C ASN A 334 -0.26 5.14 -11.66
N GLU A 335 -1.23 5.74 -12.36
CA GLU A 335 -2.57 5.18 -12.48
C GLU A 335 -2.57 3.84 -13.23
N ASN A 336 -1.69 3.66 -14.22
CA ASN A 336 -1.56 2.41 -14.98
C ASN A 336 -1.24 1.22 -14.05
N VAL A 337 -0.41 1.44 -13.03
CA VAL A 337 -0.09 0.40 -12.03
C VAL A 337 -1.32 0.11 -11.16
N VAL A 338 -2.04 1.13 -10.72
CA VAL A 338 -3.25 0.98 -9.90
C VAL A 338 -4.35 0.26 -10.66
N GLU A 339 -4.57 0.63 -11.91
CA GLU A 339 -5.55 0.01 -12.81
C GLU A 339 -5.27 -1.48 -12.96
N LYS A 340 -4.03 -1.88 -13.24
CA LYS A 340 -3.64 -3.29 -13.32
C LYS A 340 -3.89 -4.05 -12.00
N VAL A 341 -3.68 -3.40 -10.86
CA VAL A 341 -3.99 -3.98 -9.54
C VAL A 341 -5.49 -4.16 -9.37
N ARG A 342 -6.28 -3.12 -9.69
CA ARG A 342 -7.74 -3.11 -9.60
C ARG A 342 -8.36 -4.18 -10.48
N GLU A 343 -7.93 -4.28 -11.74
CA GLU A 343 -8.41 -5.28 -12.68
C GLU A 343 -8.21 -6.70 -12.16
N LEU A 344 -7.04 -6.99 -11.59
CA LEU A 344 -6.67 -8.35 -11.19
C LEU A 344 -7.17 -8.76 -9.80
N LEU A 345 -7.29 -7.81 -8.88
CA LEU A 345 -7.65 -8.09 -7.48
C LEU A 345 -9.11 -7.77 -7.14
N VAL A 346 -9.79 -6.96 -7.95
CA VAL A 346 -11.14 -6.45 -7.62
C VAL A 346 -12.16 -6.77 -8.71
N LEU A 347 -11.79 -6.57 -9.98
CA LEU A 347 -12.73 -6.76 -11.10
C LEU A 347 -12.75 -8.20 -11.62
N ASN A 348 -11.60 -8.88 -11.66
CA ASN A 348 -11.45 -10.27 -12.10
C ASN A 348 -11.25 -11.26 -10.93
N SER A 349 -11.65 -10.88 -9.71
CA SER A 349 -11.48 -11.65 -8.48
C SER A 349 -12.59 -12.65 -8.23
#